data_AF-K1U1G5-F1
#
_entry.id   AF-K1U1G5-F1
#
_cell.length_a   1.000
_cell.length_b   1.000
_cell.length_c   1.000
_cell.angle_alpha   90.00
_cell.angle_beta   90.00
_cell.angle_gamma   90.00
#
_symmetry.space_group_name_H-M   'P 1'
#
loop_
_entity.id
_entity.type
_entity.pdbx_description
1 polymer ?
#
loop_
_entity_poly.entity_id
_entity_poly.type
_entity_poly.pdbx_seq_one_letter_code
_entity_poly.pdbx_strand_id
1 'polypeptide(L)'
;KNEKYMGDVLLQKTYTPNLFEGKHKKNNGEVTQYYIKNHHPAIVSREMFQLAQEELARRNSKKPVHTEKRQRRTADGSPANTPYQKDWFAETAAAITGESPGIFMEGNRWSGGVLIG
;
A
#
# COMPACT_ATOMS: atom_id res chain seq x y z
N LYS A 1 -5.93 -2.34 16.02
CA LYS A 1 -6.20 -1.07 16.73
C LYS A 1 -4.98 -0.80 17.64
N ASN A 2 -4.88 0.33 18.35
CA ASN A 2 -3.72 0.63 19.20
C ASN A 2 -4.16 0.67 20.66
N GLU A 3 -3.89 -0.42 21.39
CA GLU A 3 -4.32 -0.67 22.76
C GLU A 3 -3.52 0.18 23.76
N LYS A 4 -2.31 0.61 23.36
CA LYS A 4 -1.45 1.50 24.16
C LYS A 4 -2.14 2.76 24.66
N TYR A 5 -3.12 3.29 23.94
CA TYR A 5 -3.80 4.52 24.37
C TYR A 5 -4.63 4.34 25.65
N MET A 6 -5.15 3.12 25.88
CA MET A 6 -5.89 2.77 27.09
C MET A 6 -5.00 2.17 28.19
N GLY A 7 -3.67 2.20 28.01
CA GLY A 7 -2.70 1.63 28.95
C GLY A 7 -2.51 0.11 28.83
N ASP A 8 -3.15 -0.53 27.85
CA ASP A 8 -3.03 -1.97 27.61
C ASP A 8 -1.98 -2.25 26.53
N VAL A 9 -1.31 -3.40 26.62
CA VAL A 9 -0.26 -3.80 25.68
C VAL A 9 -0.53 -5.21 25.16
N LEU A 10 -0.54 -5.36 23.84
CA LEU A 10 -0.53 -6.65 23.17
C LEU A 10 0.86 -6.90 22.59
N LEU A 11 1.54 -7.90 23.14
CA LEU A 11 2.87 -8.33 22.73
C LEU A 11 2.79 -9.31 21.55
N GLN A 12 3.89 -9.42 20.78
CA GLN A 12 4.05 -10.38 19.69
C GLN A 12 2.97 -10.31 18.60
N LYS A 13 2.52 -9.07 18.27
CA LYS A 13 1.65 -8.81 17.10
C LYS A 13 2.29 -9.25 15.78
N THR A 14 3.61 -9.27 15.74
CA THR A 14 4.42 -9.73 14.62
C THR A 14 5.48 -10.67 15.16
N TYR A 15 5.80 -11.71 14.41
CA TYR A 15 6.87 -12.65 14.73
C TYR A 15 7.75 -12.85 13.50
N THR A 16 8.96 -13.32 13.72
CA THR A 16 9.91 -13.65 12.65
C THR A 16 9.96 -15.17 12.52
N PRO A 17 9.36 -15.76 11.46
CA PRO A 17 9.37 -17.21 11.29
C PRO A 17 10.77 -17.76 11.00
N ASN A 18 11.53 -17.07 10.14
CA ASN A 18 12.87 -17.49 9.71
C ASN A 18 13.91 -16.43 10.07
N LEU A 19 14.89 -16.79 10.91
CA LEU A 19 15.98 -15.91 11.35
C LEU A 19 16.85 -15.42 10.17
N PHE A 20 17.01 -16.25 9.14
CA PHE A 20 17.82 -15.94 7.95
C PHE A 20 17.11 -15.02 6.95
N GLU A 21 15.78 -15.07 6.89
CA GLU A 21 15.01 -14.27 5.93
C GLU A 21 14.72 -12.86 6.45
N GLY A 22 14.81 -12.63 7.77
CA GLY A 22 14.59 -11.32 8.40
C GLY A 22 13.18 -10.74 8.21
N LYS A 23 12.24 -11.51 7.64
CA LYS A 23 10.90 -11.04 7.32
C LYS A 23 10.00 -11.16 8.55
N HIS A 24 9.44 -10.03 8.97
CA HIS A 24 8.42 -10.01 10.02
C HIS A 24 7.05 -10.34 9.42
N LYS A 25 6.37 -11.32 9.99
CA LYS A 25 5.00 -11.70 9.63
C LYS A 25 4.04 -11.29 10.73
N LYS A 26 2.83 -10.86 10.35
CA LYS A 26 1.74 -10.64 11.32
C LYS A 26 1.36 -11.96 11.95
N ASN A 27 1.22 -11.97 13.26
CA ASN A 27 0.84 -13.14 14.01
C ASN A 27 -0.69 -13.29 13.99
N ASN A 28 -1.19 -14.34 13.34
CA ASN A 28 -2.61 -14.69 13.30
C ASN A 28 -2.97 -15.83 14.28
N GLY A 29 -2.06 -16.16 15.22
CA GLY A 29 -2.20 -17.29 16.14
C GLY A 29 -1.09 -18.36 15.97
N GLU A 30 -0.10 -18.11 15.12
CA GLU A 30 1.05 -19.01 14.91
C GLU A 30 1.99 -19.03 16.12
N VAL A 31 2.05 -17.92 16.86
CA VAL A 31 2.81 -17.78 18.11
C VAL A 31 1.85 -17.26 19.19
N THR A 32 2.03 -17.69 20.45
CA THR A 32 1.23 -17.20 21.58
C THR A 32 1.31 -15.68 21.68
N GLN A 33 0.17 -15.01 21.81
CA GLN A 33 0.10 -13.57 22.01
C GLN A 33 -0.23 -13.28 23.48
N TYR A 34 0.48 -12.32 24.07
CA TYR A 34 0.28 -11.94 25.46
C TYR A 34 -0.42 -10.58 25.54
N TYR A 35 -1.58 -10.55 26.19
CA TYR A 35 -2.34 -9.33 26.46
C TYR A 35 -2.17 -8.91 27.91
N ILE A 36 -1.57 -7.74 28.13
CA ILE A 36 -1.32 -7.17 29.45
C ILE A 36 -2.23 -5.96 29.64
N LYS A 37 -3.02 -5.97 30.71
CA LYS A 37 -3.89 -4.86 31.09
C LYS A 37 -3.12 -3.86 31.96
N ASN A 38 -3.35 -2.57 31.77
CA ASN A 38 -2.79 -1.48 32.59
C ASN A 38 -1.26 -1.57 32.76
N HIS A 39 -0.52 -1.85 31.69
CA HIS A 39 0.94 -1.91 31.70
C HIS A 39 1.59 -0.53 31.94
N HIS A 40 0.98 0.54 31.45
CA HIS A 40 1.47 1.91 31.62
C HIS A 40 0.30 2.87 31.83
N PRO A 41 0.54 4.09 32.37
CA PRO A 41 -0.51 5.09 32.53
C PRO A 41 -1.21 5.34 31.19
N ALA A 42 -2.53 5.23 31.20
CA ALA A 42 -3.34 5.44 30.01
C ALA A 42 -3.30 6.91 29.60
N ILE A 43 -3.13 7.17 28.30
CA ILE A 43 -3.22 8.53 27.75
C ILE A 43 -4.69 8.96 27.68
N VAL A 44 -5.58 8.00 27.40
CA VAL A 44 -7.03 8.19 27.25
C VAL A 44 -7.76 7.15 28.10
N SER A 45 -8.87 7.53 28.73
CA SER A 45 -9.70 6.58 29.48
C SER A 45 -10.27 5.49 28.57
N ARG A 46 -10.52 4.30 29.15
CA ARG A 46 -11.05 3.15 28.40
C ARG A 46 -12.39 3.45 27.74
N GLU A 47 -13.25 4.19 28.44
CA GLU A 47 -14.56 4.63 27.94
C GLU A 47 -14.42 5.53 26.71
N MET A 48 -13.58 6.57 26.79
CA MET A 48 -13.34 7.48 25.68
C MET A 48 -12.72 6.77 24.48
N PHE A 49 -11.79 5.84 24.71
CA PHE A 49 -11.21 5.02 23.66
C PHE A 49 -12.29 4.16 22.96
N GLN A 50 -13.17 3.53 23.74
CA GLN A 50 -14.24 2.70 23.22
C GLN A 50 -15.24 3.50 22.37
N LEU A 51 -15.68 4.66 22.86
CA LEU A 51 -16.55 5.59 22.12
C LEU A 51 -15.92 6.01 20.79
N ALA A 52 -14.62 6.31 20.78
CA ALA A 52 -13.90 6.66 19.55
C ALA A 52 -13.82 5.48 18.56
N GLN A 53 -13.66 4.24 19.05
CA GLN A 53 -13.67 3.05 18.20
C GLN A 53 -15.05 2.78 17.59
N GLU A 54 -16.12 2.99 18.36
CA GLU A 54 -17.50 2.86 17.89
C GLU A 54 -17.82 3.91 16.83
N GLU A 55 -17.43 5.16 17.05
CA GLU A 55 -17.59 6.23 16.07
C GLU A 55 -16.79 5.95 14.79
N LEU A 56 -15.57 5.43 14.91
CA LEU A 56 -14.77 5.01 13.74
C LEU A 56 -15.45 3.85 12.99
N ALA A 57 -16.00 2.87 13.69
CA ALA A 57 -16.76 1.77 13.10
C ALA A 57 -18.01 2.28 12.38
N ARG A 58 -18.74 3.23 12.99
CA ARG A 58 -19.92 3.89 12.41
C ARG A 58 -19.59 4.69 11.14
N ARG A 59 -18.39 5.28 11.06
CA ARG A 59 -17.92 5.96 9.85
C ARG A 59 -17.56 4.96 8.75
N ASN A 60 -16.87 3.89 9.10
CA ASN A 60 -16.44 2.86 8.14
C ASN A 60 -17.59 2.01 7.59
N SER A 61 -18.69 1.85 8.34
CA SER A 61 -19.87 1.10 7.89
C SER A 61 -20.71 1.85 6.85
N LYS A 62 -20.51 3.17 6.71
CA LYS A 62 -21.11 3.93 5.62
C LYS A 62 -20.38 3.57 4.33
N LYS A 63 -21.11 2.99 3.37
CA LYS A 63 -20.60 2.76 2.01
C LYS A 63 -19.98 4.07 1.50
N PRO A 64 -18.81 4.04 0.85
CA PRO A 64 -18.33 5.23 0.17
C PRO A 64 -19.44 5.66 -0.78
N VAL A 65 -20.00 6.84 -0.55
CA VAL A 65 -20.80 7.53 -1.57
C VAL A 65 -19.95 7.48 -2.82
N HIS A 66 -20.50 7.00 -3.94
CA HIS A 66 -19.82 6.91 -5.22
C HIS A 66 -19.42 8.32 -5.65
N THR A 67 -18.32 8.82 -5.09
CA THR A 67 -17.64 10.00 -5.57
C THR A 67 -16.93 9.51 -6.80
N GLU A 68 -17.46 9.87 -7.96
CA GLU A 68 -16.71 9.75 -9.20
C GLU A 68 -15.32 10.33 -8.93
N LYS A 69 -14.29 9.50 -9.04
CA LYS A 69 -12.92 9.98 -8.99
C LYS A 69 -12.79 10.93 -10.18
N ARG A 70 -12.85 12.23 -9.92
CA ARG A 70 -12.60 13.27 -10.94
C ARG A 70 -11.24 12.96 -11.55
N GLN A 71 -11.25 12.37 -12.73
CA GLN A 71 -10.04 12.12 -13.49
C GLN A 71 -9.41 13.49 -13.73
N ARG A 72 -8.24 13.73 -13.13
CA ARG A 72 -7.48 14.95 -13.38
C ARG A 72 -7.14 14.92 -14.86
N ARG A 73 -7.56 15.94 -15.60
CA ARG A 73 -7.19 16.12 -17.00
C ARG A 73 -5.98 17.04 -17.06
N THR A 74 -5.04 16.73 -17.94
CA THR A 74 -3.98 17.65 -18.33
C THR A 74 -4.58 18.82 -19.13
N ALA A 75 -3.80 19.87 -19.42
CA ALA A 75 -4.30 21.08 -20.09
C ALA A 75 -4.87 20.81 -21.49
N ASP A 76 -4.40 19.75 -22.14
CA ASP A 76 -4.87 19.21 -23.43
C ASP A 76 -6.11 18.29 -23.29
N GLY A 77 -6.55 17.99 -22.07
CA GLY A 77 -7.77 17.22 -21.81
C GLY A 77 -7.57 15.71 -21.65
N SER A 78 -6.35 15.19 -21.81
CA SER A 78 -6.01 13.77 -21.61
C SER A 78 -6.07 13.35 -20.12
N PRO A 79 -6.38 12.08 -19.80
CA PRO A 79 -6.38 11.61 -18.42
C PRO A 79 -4.95 11.64 -17.86
N ALA A 80 -4.72 12.33 -16.74
CA ALA A 80 -3.39 12.52 -16.15
C ALA A 80 -2.75 11.23 -15.56
N ASN A 81 -3.36 10.07 -15.79
CA ASN A 81 -2.86 8.76 -15.37
C ASN A 81 -2.64 7.83 -16.57
N THR A 82 -2.46 8.38 -17.77
CA THR A 82 -2.09 7.61 -18.94
C THR A 82 -0.67 7.04 -18.75
N PRO A 83 -0.41 5.79 -19.17
CA PRO A 83 0.95 5.24 -19.23
C PRO A 83 1.89 6.03 -20.19
N TYR A 84 1.32 6.97 -20.95
CA TYR A 84 1.88 7.71 -22.08
C TYR A 84 2.94 8.76 -21.73
N GLN A 85 3.38 8.84 -20.48
CA GLN A 85 4.51 9.70 -20.12
C GLN A 85 5.87 9.05 -20.41
N LYS A 86 5.89 7.76 -20.78
CA LYS A 86 7.10 7.05 -21.23
C LYS A 86 7.30 7.07 -22.75
N ASP A 87 6.28 7.44 -23.52
CA ASP A 87 6.32 7.41 -24.98
C ASP A 87 7.04 8.63 -25.57
N TRP A 88 7.13 9.74 -24.83
CA TRP A 88 7.91 10.93 -25.25
C TRP A 88 9.41 10.65 -25.44
N PHE A 89 9.97 9.71 -24.66
CA PHE A 89 11.36 9.28 -24.82
C PHE A 89 11.56 8.32 -26.00
N ALA A 90 10.51 7.60 -26.43
CA ALA A 90 10.63 6.61 -27.50
C ALA A 90 10.70 7.28 -28.88
N GLU A 91 9.88 8.30 -29.13
CA GLU A 91 9.89 9.03 -30.41
C GLU A 91 11.17 9.87 -30.61
N THR A 92 11.72 10.45 -29.53
CA THR A 92 12.99 11.20 -29.63
C THR A 92 14.19 10.29 -29.86
N ALA A 93 14.24 9.10 -29.27
CA ALA A 93 15.30 8.14 -29.53
C ALA A 93 15.26 7.62 -30.98
N ALA A 94 14.07 7.28 -31.49
CA ALA A 94 13.89 6.81 -32.87
C ALA A 94 14.32 7.84 -33.93
N ALA A 95 14.08 9.14 -33.68
CA ALA A 95 14.51 10.22 -34.58
C ALA A 95 16.03 10.44 -34.62
N ILE A 96 16.76 10.00 -33.59
CA ILE A 96 18.22 10.18 -33.48
C ILE A 96 18.98 8.95 -33.99
N THR A 97 18.47 7.73 -33.80
CA THR A 97 19.20 6.49 -34.11
C THR A 97 18.61 5.64 -35.23
N GLY A 98 17.40 5.91 -35.72
CA GLY A 98 16.82 5.25 -36.90
C GLY A 98 16.38 3.79 -36.71
N GLU A 99 16.38 3.26 -35.48
CA GLU A 99 15.95 1.90 -35.17
C GLU A 99 14.80 1.89 -34.15
N SER A 100 13.77 1.08 -34.43
CA SER A 100 12.60 0.89 -33.56
C SER A 100 12.93 -0.12 -32.46
N PRO A 101 12.95 0.27 -31.16
CA PRO A 101 13.16 -0.70 -30.09
C PRO A 101 11.94 -1.62 -29.96
N GLY A 102 12.14 -2.91 -30.21
CA GLY A 102 11.12 -3.94 -30.01
C GLY A 102 10.91 -4.22 -28.51
N ILE A 103 9.67 -4.19 -28.05
CA ILE A 103 9.30 -4.62 -26.70
C ILE A 103 8.71 -6.03 -26.81
N PHE A 104 9.33 -7.01 -26.15
CA PHE A 104 8.79 -8.37 -26.06
C PHE A 104 8.31 -8.67 -24.63
N MET A 105 7.24 -9.46 -24.52
CA MET A 105 6.67 -9.89 -23.24
C MET A 105 7.21 -11.26 -22.83
N GLU A 106 7.85 -11.33 -21.66
CA GLU A 106 8.08 -12.60 -20.94
C GLU A 106 7.30 -12.57 -19.62
N GLY A 107 6.15 -13.25 -19.61
CA GLY A 107 5.23 -13.23 -18.46
C GLY A 107 4.75 -11.82 -18.10
N ASN A 108 4.72 -11.49 -16.82
CA ASN A 108 4.17 -10.21 -16.32
C ASN A 108 5.21 -9.08 -16.21
N ARG A 109 6.37 -9.24 -16.86
CA ARG A 109 7.48 -8.28 -16.82
C ARG A 109 7.86 -7.90 -18.24
N TRP A 110 7.97 -6.59 -18.48
CA TRP A 110 8.41 -6.06 -19.76
C TRP A 110 9.94 -5.99 -19.79
N SER A 111 10.54 -6.68 -20.75
CA SER A 111 11.98 -6.71 -20.99
C SER A 111 12.27 -5.97 -22.30
N GLY A 112 13.14 -4.95 -22.27
CA GLY A 112 13.60 -4.25 -23.46
C GLY A 112 14.92 -4.85 -23.94
N GLY A 113 15.01 -5.20 -25.23
CA GLY A 113 16.22 -5.70 -25.88
C GLY A 113 16.22 -5.38 -27.37
N VAL A 114 17.42 -5.25 -27.95
CA VAL A 114 17.61 -5.12 -29.41
C VAL A 114 17.58 -6.52 -30.01
N LEU A 115 16.61 -6.80 -30.89
CA LEU A 115 16.58 -8.04 -31.66
C LEU A 115 17.69 -8.00 -32.71
N ILE A 116 18.59 -8.98 -32.66
CA ILE A 116 19.62 -9.20 -33.66
C ILE A 116 19.18 -10.41 -34.49
N GLY A 117 18.88 -10.20 -35.77
CA GLY A 117 18.83 -11.22 -36.83
C GLY A 117 17.75 -12.30 -36.73
#